data_AF-A0A4Z0PFV9-F1
#
_entry.id   AF-A0A4Z0PFV9-F1
#
_cell.length_a   1.000
_cell.length_b   1.000
_cell.length_c   1.000
_cell.angle_alpha   90.00
_cell.angle_beta   90.00
_cell.angle_gamma   90.00
#
_symmetry.space_group_name_H-M   'P 1'
#
loop_
_entity.id
_entity.type
_entity.pdbx_description
1 polymer ?
#
loop_
_entity_poly.entity_id
_entity_poly.type
_entity_poly.pdbx_seq_one_letter_code
_entity_poly.pdbx_strand_id
1 'polypeptide(L)'
;MPAQRSAFSNQKYVSARATARRRGVYGRIWLVLLTGLSLLVGPSRAVPATGPAPLIIRRGGTYTGSYRSTDSQVPCITIATKEPVTLRNCVLSGAGNLIEAKQGWAQLTVVDCRGYSLLPSQDQVQRGYFLVADAAQSVRIENNYFEQTAGISIYQWNGDGSAAQTLTVRYNQAKNIDSRYRNGGGTLTNFLGLNGVRGLRNLEIAWNEVINEPNKSLVEDNIALYNSGGTAQSPFRIHHNYVQGAYPYPATAAKFSGTGMIVDGDQASNQGFIEAYNNHFVSTCNSAMNIASGHDVYYHDNRLVTSGLLPDGSHLPSAYTGIAVFNAYNQASFGNFKVDNNTIGYVQWGRNSPYQDRQDEADYGFKILTNTQHLPNPITLQTEKDEYIRWLGKVRKQGIRLGPAAQPLLSSSSVAEAAR
;
A
#
# COMPACT_ATOMS: atom_id res chain seq x y z
N MET A 1 19.43 16.16 -13.66
CA MET A 1 20.17 15.24 -14.57
C MET A 1 19.30 14.00 -14.75
N PRO A 2 18.76 13.69 -15.93
CA PRO A 2 17.93 12.52 -16.10
C PRO A 2 18.84 11.31 -16.26
N ALA A 3 18.88 10.45 -15.24
CA ALA A 3 19.43 9.11 -15.39
C ALA A 3 18.42 8.29 -16.19
N GLN A 4 18.86 7.80 -17.36
CA GLN A 4 18.11 6.87 -18.19
C GLN A 4 17.64 5.67 -17.35
N ARG A 5 16.33 5.53 -17.17
CA ARG A 5 15.72 4.31 -16.62
C ARG A 5 15.67 3.26 -17.72
N SER A 6 16.40 2.17 -17.53
CA SER A 6 16.30 0.97 -18.37
C SER A 6 14.95 0.31 -18.16
N ALA A 7 14.17 0.21 -19.24
CA ALA A 7 12.90 -0.49 -19.28
C ALA A 7 13.05 -1.97 -18.88
N PHE A 8 12.28 -2.40 -17.89
CA PHE A 8 12.11 -3.83 -17.61
C PHE A 8 11.23 -4.46 -18.69
N SER A 9 11.84 -5.40 -19.41
CA SER A 9 11.21 -6.28 -20.40
C SER A 9 10.22 -7.22 -19.71
N ASN A 10 8.92 -7.01 -19.91
CA ASN A 10 7.89 -8.01 -19.60
C ASN A 10 7.54 -8.83 -20.84
N GLN A 11 7.68 -10.15 -20.69
CA GLN A 11 7.37 -11.17 -21.69
C GLN A 11 5.92 -11.06 -22.18
N LYS A 12 5.77 -11.06 -23.51
CA LYS A 12 4.50 -11.09 -24.22
C LYS A 12 3.84 -12.47 -24.06
N TYR A 13 2.67 -12.52 -23.43
CA TYR A 13 1.69 -13.58 -23.68
C TYR A 13 0.56 -13.02 -24.55
N VAL A 14 0.50 -13.50 -25.79
CA VAL A 14 -0.57 -13.23 -26.76
C VAL A 14 -1.70 -14.23 -26.49
N SER A 15 -2.87 -13.74 -26.10
CA SER A 15 -4.11 -14.55 -26.15
C SER A 15 -5.13 -13.84 -27.03
N ALA A 16 -5.47 -14.50 -28.14
CA ALA A 16 -6.44 -14.06 -29.14
C ALA A 16 -7.86 -13.93 -28.54
N ARG A 17 -8.53 -12.81 -28.81
CA ARG A 17 -9.96 -12.63 -28.54
C ARG A 17 -10.77 -13.13 -29.74
N ALA A 18 -11.67 -14.06 -29.48
CA ALA A 18 -12.75 -14.40 -30.40
C ALA A 18 -14.00 -13.57 -30.06
N THR A 19 -14.51 -12.89 -31.08
CA THR A 19 -15.69 -12.04 -31.09
C THR A 19 -16.96 -12.89 -31.24
N ALA A 20 -17.99 -12.67 -30.42
CA ALA A 20 -19.35 -13.08 -30.76
C ALA A 20 -20.39 -12.10 -30.21
N ARG A 21 -21.09 -11.45 -31.15
CA ARG A 21 -22.32 -10.65 -30.96
C ARG A 21 -23.50 -11.58 -30.67
N ARG A 22 -24.47 -11.10 -29.87
CA ARG A 22 -25.91 -11.22 -30.18
C ARG A 22 -26.74 -10.16 -29.44
N ARG A 23 -27.75 -9.65 -30.15
CA ARG A 23 -28.76 -8.64 -29.77
C ARG A 23 -30.10 -9.33 -29.41
N GLY A 24 -30.96 -8.60 -28.70
CA GLY A 24 -32.39 -8.87 -28.43
C GLY A 24 -32.72 -8.41 -27.00
N VAL A 25 -33.22 -7.21 -26.67
CA VAL A 25 -34.42 -6.41 -26.99
C VAL A 25 -35.74 -6.89 -26.32
N TYR A 26 -36.31 -5.96 -25.52
CA TYR A 26 -37.68 -5.76 -24.98
C TYR A 26 -38.13 -6.43 -23.65
N GLY A 27 -38.65 -5.59 -22.73
CA GLY A 27 -39.84 -5.91 -21.93
C GLY A 27 -39.97 -5.37 -20.49
N ARG A 28 -40.58 -4.17 -20.34
CA ARG A 28 -41.56 -3.69 -19.32
C ARG A 28 -41.45 -4.02 -17.80
N ILE A 29 -41.34 -2.94 -17.00
CA ILE A 29 -42.15 -2.45 -15.84
C ILE A 29 -42.79 -3.47 -14.85
N TRP A 30 -42.50 -3.32 -13.53
CA TRP A 30 -43.38 -3.09 -12.34
C TRP A 30 -42.49 -3.06 -11.06
N LEU A 31 -42.42 -1.96 -10.31
CA LEU A 31 -43.07 -1.65 -9.01
C LEU A 31 -42.67 -2.51 -7.77
N VAL A 32 -41.99 -1.83 -6.84
CA VAL A 32 -41.94 -1.92 -5.36
C VAL A 32 -42.25 -3.25 -4.66
N LEU A 33 -41.27 -3.74 -3.88
CA LEU A 33 -41.48 -4.39 -2.59
C LEU A 33 -40.26 -4.24 -1.68
N LEU A 34 -40.43 -3.46 -0.60
CA LEU A 34 -39.62 -3.48 0.61
C LEU A 34 -39.64 -4.90 1.18
N THR A 35 -38.49 -5.58 1.20
CA THR A 35 -38.29 -6.78 2.02
C THR A 35 -36.92 -6.71 2.70
N GLY A 36 -36.93 -7.09 3.97
CA GLY A 36 -35.86 -6.87 4.92
C GLY A 36 -34.55 -7.53 4.53
N LEU A 37 -33.48 -6.79 4.80
CA LEU A 37 -32.10 -7.22 4.67
C LEU A 37 -31.79 -8.27 5.75
N SER A 38 -32.15 -9.53 5.49
CA SER A 38 -31.66 -10.65 6.27
C SER A 38 -30.17 -10.83 5.99
N LEU A 39 -29.34 -10.43 6.93
CA LEU A 39 -27.92 -10.78 6.99
C LEU A 39 -27.80 -12.31 7.02
N LEU A 40 -27.59 -12.92 5.85
CA LEU A 40 -27.16 -14.31 5.72
C LEU A 40 -25.72 -14.43 6.22
N VAL A 41 -25.55 -14.54 7.54
CA VAL A 41 -24.35 -15.12 8.13
C VAL A 41 -24.40 -16.61 7.80
N GLY A 42 -23.81 -16.99 6.67
CA GLY A 42 -23.63 -18.41 6.32
C GLY A 42 -22.89 -19.15 7.44
N PRO A 43 -23.09 -20.47 7.58
CA PRO A 43 -22.52 -21.25 8.68
C PRO A 43 -20.99 -21.10 8.71
N SER A 44 -20.50 -20.53 9.81
CA SER A 44 -19.09 -20.38 10.15
C SER A 44 -18.47 -21.75 10.43
N ARG A 45 -18.00 -22.43 9.38
CA ARG A 45 -17.09 -23.57 9.54
C ARG A 45 -15.70 -23.03 9.87
N ALA A 46 -15.42 -22.84 11.15
CA ALA A 46 -14.06 -22.74 11.63
C ALA A 46 -13.39 -24.11 11.43
N VAL A 47 -12.56 -24.25 10.41
CA VAL A 47 -11.73 -25.45 10.21
C VAL A 47 -10.48 -25.25 11.08
N PRO A 48 -10.29 -26.02 12.17
CA PRO A 48 -9.08 -25.93 12.98
C PRO A 48 -7.89 -26.39 12.14
N ALA A 49 -6.83 -25.57 12.05
CA ALA A 49 -5.61 -25.97 11.37
C ALA A 49 -4.88 -27.06 12.18
N THR A 50 -4.63 -28.21 11.55
CA THR A 50 -3.66 -29.22 12.00
C THR A 50 -2.24 -28.69 11.80
N GLY A 51 -1.72 -27.97 12.81
CA GLY A 51 -0.35 -27.43 12.81
C GLY A 51 -0.09 -26.28 11.84
N PRO A 52 1.03 -25.55 11.99
CA PRO A 52 1.38 -24.43 11.12
C PRO A 52 1.94 -24.96 9.79
N ALA A 53 1.06 -25.38 8.89
CA ALA A 53 1.39 -25.81 7.53
C ALA A 53 0.85 -24.82 6.49
N PRO A 54 1.40 -24.79 5.27
CA PRO A 54 0.79 -24.06 4.16
C PRO A 54 -0.64 -24.54 3.88
N LEU A 55 -1.55 -23.63 3.56
CA LEU A 55 -2.95 -23.92 3.27
C LEU A 55 -3.32 -23.50 1.86
N ILE A 56 -4.02 -24.38 1.12
CA ILE A 56 -4.65 -24.01 -0.14
C ILE A 56 -6.18 -24.03 0.04
N ILE A 57 -6.79 -22.85 -0.02
CA ILE A 57 -8.23 -22.64 0.16
C ILE A 57 -8.95 -22.87 -1.17
N ARG A 58 -9.78 -23.91 -1.24
CA ARG A 58 -10.55 -24.28 -2.43
C ARG A 58 -12.05 -24.01 -2.32
N ARG A 59 -12.52 -23.55 -1.16
CA ARG A 59 -13.93 -23.24 -0.90
C ARG A 59 -14.00 -21.91 -0.16
N GLY A 60 -15.11 -21.19 -0.34
CA GLY A 60 -15.37 -19.98 0.40
C GLY A 60 -15.58 -20.27 1.87
N GLY A 61 -15.45 -19.23 2.69
CA GLY A 61 -15.62 -19.33 4.13
C GLY A 61 -14.68 -18.44 4.93
N THR A 62 -14.75 -18.58 6.25
CA THR A 62 -13.86 -17.89 7.18
C THR A 62 -12.80 -18.86 7.69
N TYR A 63 -11.54 -18.43 7.62
CA TYR A 63 -10.36 -19.18 8.04
C TYR A 63 -9.64 -18.40 9.14
N THR A 64 -9.24 -19.11 10.18
CA THR A 64 -8.52 -18.58 11.34
C THR A 64 -7.40 -19.56 11.73
N GLY A 65 -6.42 -19.11 12.50
CA GLY A 65 -5.35 -19.97 13.02
C GLY A 65 -3.95 -19.54 12.59
N SER A 66 -2.98 -20.43 12.76
CA SER A 66 -1.58 -20.17 12.44
C SER A 66 -1.14 -20.97 11.21
N TYR A 67 -0.47 -20.30 10.26
CA TYR A 67 0.00 -20.91 9.02
C TYR A 67 1.45 -20.50 8.78
N ARG A 68 2.27 -21.45 8.35
CA ARG A 68 3.71 -21.21 8.17
C ARG A 68 4.23 -21.89 6.91
N SER A 69 5.14 -21.21 6.20
CA SER A 69 5.91 -21.77 5.10
C SER A 69 7.38 -21.41 5.24
N THR A 70 8.28 -22.39 5.15
CA THR A 70 9.74 -22.17 5.16
C THR A 70 10.36 -22.14 3.77
N ASP A 71 9.57 -22.34 2.72
CA ASP A 71 10.03 -22.33 1.34
C ASP A 71 9.61 -21.03 0.66
N SER A 72 10.57 -20.29 0.09
CA SER A 72 10.32 -19.08 -0.68
C SER A 72 9.43 -19.29 -1.90
N GLN A 73 9.29 -20.52 -2.40
CA GLN A 73 8.42 -20.84 -3.53
C GLN A 73 6.99 -21.24 -3.11
N VAL A 74 6.73 -21.41 -1.81
CA VAL A 74 5.44 -21.88 -1.30
C VAL A 74 4.79 -20.79 -0.43
N PRO A 75 3.63 -20.22 -0.85
CA PRO A 75 2.91 -19.28 0.00
C PRO A 75 2.41 -19.91 1.30
N CYS A 76 2.21 -19.12 2.36
CA CYS A 76 1.55 -19.65 3.57
C CYS A 76 0.08 -19.99 3.30
N ILE A 77 -0.61 -19.15 2.54
CA ILE A 77 -1.99 -19.38 2.11
C ILE A 77 -2.12 -19.08 0.62
N THR A 78 -2.66 -20.04 -0.14
CA THR A 78 -3.07 -19.86 -1.53
C THR A 78 -4.60 -19.84 -1.64
N ILE A 79 -5.15 -18.81 -2.26
CA ILE A 79 -6.58 -18.69 -2.58
C ILE A 79 -6.83 -19.30 -3.96
N ALA A 80 -7.47 -20.47 -3.99
CA ALA A 80 -7.76 -21.25 -5.19
C ALA A 80 -9.28 -21.47 -5.36
N THR A 81 -10.05 -20.41 -5.15
CA THR A 81 -11.51 -20.41 -5.29
C THR A 81 -12.04 -19.04 -5.75
N LYS A 82 -13.22 -19.04 -6.37
CA LYS A 82 -14.00 -17.84 -6.74
C LYS A 82 -14.96 -17.40 -5.65
N GLU A 83 -15.23 -18.29 -4.70
CA GLU A 83 -16.13 -18.02 -3.59
C GLU A 83 -15.48 -17.02 -2.61
N PRO A 84 -16.27 -16.20 -1.90
CA PRO A 84 -15.74 -15.27 -0.91
C PRO A 84 -14.94 -15.97 0.19
N VAL A 85 -13.73 -15.48 0.46
CA VAL A 85 -12.84 -15.97 1.52
C VAL A 85 -12.58 -14.85 2.52
N THR A 86 -12.69 -15.16 3.80
CA THR A 86 -12.26 -14.29 4.89
C THR A 86 -11.13 -14.95 5.67
N LEU A 87 -9.97 -14.32 5.72
CA LEU A 87 -8.90 -14.63 6.66
C LEU A 87 -9.06 -13.72 7.87
N ARG A 88 -9.29 -14.30 9.05
CA ARG A 88 -9.55 -13.54 10.28
C ARG A 88 -8.67 -14.05 11.42
N ASN A 89 -8.06 -13.13 12.16
CA ASN A 89 -7.25 -13.48 13.33
C ASN A 89 -6.16 -14.53 13.02
N CYS A 90 -5.61 -14.51 11.79
CA CYS A 90 -4.57 -15.43 11.40
C CYS A 90 -3.19 -14.95 11.86
N VAL A 91 -2.30 -15.90 12.15
CA VAL A 91 -0.86 -15.64 12.33
C VAL A 91 -0.12 -16.33 11.19
N LEU A 92 0.58 -15.55 10.38
CA LEU A 92 1.22 -16.00 9.15
C LEU A 92 2.73 -15.80 9.25
N SER A 93 3.52 -16.81 8.91
CA SER A 93 4.97 -16.68 8.86
C SER A 93 5.57 -17.41 7.66
N GLY A 94 6.27 -16.70 6.77
CA GLY A 94 6.61 -17.23 5.45
C GLY A 94 7.95 -16.76 4.91
N ALA A 95 8.74 -17.68 4.35
CA ALA A 95 9.93 -17.35 3.54
C ALA A 95 9.57 -16.87 2.12
N GLY A 96 8.36 -17.22 1.65
CA GLY A 96 7.71 -16.71 0.45
C GLY A 96 6.48 -15.87 0.81
N ASN A 97 5.57 -15.65 -0.15
CA ASN A 97 4.35 -14.86 0.06
C ASN A 97 3.52 -15.38 1.24
N LEU A 98 2.94 -14.51 2.05
CA LEU A 98 2.08 -14.95 3.15
C LEU A 98 0.69 -15.32 2.62
N ILE A 99 0.11 -14.47 1.78
CA ILE A 99 -1.17 -14.73 1.12
C ILE A 99 -1.02 -14.51 -0.38
N GLU A 100 -1.45 -15.49 -1.17
CA GLU A 100 -1.42 -15.42 -2.63
C GLU A 100 -2.79 -15.70 -3.24
N ALA A 101 -3.26 -14.79 -4.08
CA ALA A 101 -4.54 -14.86 -4.77
C ALA A 101 -4.41 -14.45 -6.25
N LYS A 102 -3.62 -15.22 -7.01
CA LYS A 102 -3.24 -14.89 -8.40
C LYS A 102 -4.16 -15.43 -9.50
N GLN A 103 -5.24 -16.13 -9.14
CA GLN A 103 -6.05 -16.79 -10.16
C GLN A 103 -7.00 -15.85 -10.94
N GLY A 104 -7.15 -14.58 -10.55
CA GLY A 104 -7.88 -13.58 -11.37
C GLY A 104 -9.33 -13.30 -10.99
N TRP A 105 -9.74 -13.62 -9.75
CA TRP A 105 -11.14 -13.51 -9.30
C TRP A 105 -11.30 -13.42 -7.78
N ALA A 106 -10.22 -13.08 -7.08
CA ALA A 106 -10.24 -13.14 -5.62
C ALA A 106 -11.34 -12.22 -5.05
N GLN A 107 -12.15 -12.79 -4.17
CA GLN A 107 -13.06 -12.08 -3.27
C GLN A 107 -12.55 -12.31 -1.85
N LEU A 108 -11.67 -11.44 -1.38
CA LEU A 108 -10.84 -11.69 -0.22
C LEU A 108 -11.00 -10.60 0.84
N THR A 109 -11.30 -11.02 2.06
CA THR A 109 -11.18 -10.17 3.25
C THR A 109 -10.05 -10.70 4.12
N VAL A 110 -9.09 -9.84 4.47
CA VAL A 110 -7.98 -10.12 5.39
C VAL A 110 -8.11 -9.15 6.56
N VAL A 111 -8.48 -9.65 7.73
CA VAL A 111 -8.80 -8.81 8.89
C VAL A 111 -8.20 -9.33 10.18
N ASP A 112 -7.66 -8.43 10.99
CA ASP A 112 -7.06 -8.75 12.30
C ASP A 112 -5.94 -9.82 12.23
N CYS A 113 -5.28 -9.95 11.08
CA CYS A 113 -4.19 -10.90 10.88
C CYS A 113 -2.82 -10.29 11.23
N ARG A 114 -1.87 -11.17 11.57
CA ARG A 114 -0.46 -10.83 11.84
C ARG A 114 0.43 -11.59 10.85
N GLY A 115 1.30 -10.88 10.12
CA GLY A 115 2.19 -11.45 9.13
C GLY A 115 3.67 -11.18 9.44
N TYR A 116 4.51 -12.21 9.35
CA TYR A 116 5.95 -12.11 9.60
C TYR A 116 6.74 -12.76 8.47
N SER A 117 7.55 -11.99 7.76
CA SER A 117 8.45 -12.60 6.77
C SER A 117 9.61 -13.33 7.45
N LEU A 118 9.87 -14.57 7.02
CA LEU A 118 11.09 -15.30 7.32
C LEU A 118 12.18 -14.93 6.32
N LEU A 119 13.43 -15.22 6.66
CA LEU A 119 14.52 -15.14 5.70
C LEU A 119 14.21 -16.03 4.49
N PRO A 120 14.43 -15.58 3.24
CA PRO A 120 14.24 -16.41 2.06
C PRO A 120 15.01 -17.75 2.16
N SER A 121 14.42 -18.83 1.64
CA SER A 121 15.07 -20.14 1.59
C SER A 121 16.15 -20.22 0.50
N GLN A 122 16.13 -19.29 -0.47
CA GLN A 122 17.01 -19.25 -1.63
C GLN A 122 17.73 -17.90 -1.74
N ASP A 123 18.93 -17.94 -2.32
CA ASP A 123 19.71 -16.76 -2.67
C ASP A 123 19.08 -15.98 -3.82
N GLN A 124 19.29 -14.67 -3.86
CA GLN A 124 18.75 -13.78 -4.91
C GLN A 124 17.21 -13.85 -5.07
N VAL A 125 16.50 -14.33 -4.03
CA VAL A 125 15.04 -14.30 -3.95
C VAL A 125 14.65 -13.24 -2.93
N GLN A 126 13.74 -12.35 -3.32
CA GLN A 126 13.18 -11.34 -2.42
C GLN A 126 12.36 -11.99 -1.31
N ARG A 127 12.20 -11.26 -0.21
CA ARG A 127 11.20 -11.61 0.80
C ARG A 127 9.79 -11.63 0.20
N GLY A 128 8.93 -12.45 0.78
CA GLY A 128 7.54 -12.57 0.38
C GLY A 128 6.68 -11.37 0.75
N TYR A 129 5.66 -11.12 -0.06
CA TYR A 129 4.62 -10.14 0.21
C TYR A 129 3.71 -10.59 1.37
N PHE A 130 3.10 -9.64 2.08
CA PHE A 130 1.97 -9.93 2.96
C PHE A 130 0.78 -10.45 2.15
N LEU A 131 0.47 -9.78 1.05
CA LEU A 131 -0.57 -10.19 0.10
C LEU A 131 -0.15 -9.91 -1.34
N VAL A 132 -0.35 -10.87 -2.23
CA VAL A 132 -0.41 -10.66 -3.67
C VAL A 132 -1.79 -11.04 -4.17
N ALA A 133 -2.44 -10.14 -4.91
CA ALA A 133 -3.72 -10.41 -5.57
C ALA A 133 -3.69 -9.95 -7.03
N ASP A 134 -3.99 -10.87 -7.95
CA ASP A 134 -4.02 -10.57 -9.38
C ASP A 134 -5.47 -10.62 -9.88
N ALA A 135 -5.85 -9.60 -10.66
CA ALA A 135 -7.15 -9.36 -11.26
C ALA A 135 -8.32 -9.67 -10.31
N ALA A 136 -8.20 -9.22 -9.05
CA ALA A 136 -9.19 -9.48 -8.01
C ALA A 136 -10.53 -8.76 -8.28
N GLN A 137 -11.59 -9.24 -7.63
CA GLN A 137 -12.93 -8.63 -7.70
C GLN A 137 -13.25 -7.79 -6.46
N SER A 138 -12.79 -8.24 -5.29
CA SER A 138 -13.01 -7.54 -4.02
C SER A 138 -11.87 -7.88 -3.08
N VAL A 139 -11.24 -6.87 -2.49
CA VAL A 139 -10.11 -7.06 -1.58
C VAL A 139 -10.25 -6.07 -0.44
N ARG A 140 -10.34 -6.59 0.78
CA ARG A 140 -10.38 -5.78 2.01
C ARG A 140 -9.22 -6.20 2.89
N ILE A 141 -8.33 -5.25 3.20
CA ILE A 141 -7.14 -5.47 4.01
C ILE A 141 -7.23 -4.51 5.19
N GLU A 142 -7.80 -4.99 6.29
CA GLU A 142 -8.22 -4.12 7.39
C GLU A 142 -7.66 -4.58 8.72
N ASN A 143 -7.15 -3.66 9.55
CA ASN A 143 -6.70 -3.98 10.91
C ASN A 143 -5.63 -5.07 10.99
N ASN A 144 -4.72 -5.16 10.02
CA ASN A 144 -3.65 -6.15 10.04
C ASN A 144 -2.35 -5.57 10.57
N TYR A 145 -1.47 -6.45 11.05
CA TYR A 145 -0.09 -6.13 11.33
C TYR A 145 0.81 -6.96 10.42
N PHE A 146 1.83 -6.36 9.82
CA PHE A 146 2.86 -7.13 9.13
C PHE A 146 4.25 -6.50 9.20
N GLU A 147 5.26 -7.35 9.36
CA GLU A 147 6.65 -6.92 9.49
C GLU A 147 7.58 -7.70 8.56
N GLN A 148 8.57 -6.99 8.00
CA GLN A 148 9.61 -7.52 7.12
C GLN A 148 9.08 -8.14 5.82
N THR A 149 7.81 -7.97 5.47
CA THR A 149 7.28 -8.43 4.20
C THR A 149 7.61 -7.45 3.08
N ALA A 150 7.46 -7.89 1.84
CA ALA A 150 7.47 -7.02 0.65
C ALA A 150 6.16 -6.21 0.50
N GLY A 151 5.37 -6.03 1.57
CA GLY A 151 4.11 -5.28 1.54
C GLY A 151 2.97 -5.95 0.78
N ILE A 152 2.17 -5.17 0.08
CA ILE A 152 0.94 -5.58 -0.62
C ILE A 152 1.08 -5.28 -2.11
N SER A 153 0.80 -6.27 -2.97
CA SER A 153 0.76 -6.10 -4.42
C SER A 153 -0.63 -6.41 -4.97
N ILE A 154 -1.25 -5.42 -5.62
CA ILE A 154 -2.51 -5.58 -6.35
C ILE A 154 -2.25 -5.32 -7.83
N TYR A 155 -2.34 -6.38 -8.64
CA TYR A 155 -2.12 -6.32 -10.07
C TYR A 155 -3.43 -6.51 -10.82
N GLN A 156 -3.86 -5.50 -11.58
CA GLN A 156 -5.12 -5.47 -12.32
C GLN A 156 -6.37 -5.63 -11.43
N TRP A 157 -7.54 -5.33 -12.01
CA TRP A 157 -8.80 -5.40 -11.28
C TRP A 157 -9.94 -5.85 -12.19
N ASN A 158 -10.80 -6.73 -11.67
CA ASN A 158 -11.97 -7.27 -12.36
C ASN A 158 -13.30 -6.92 -11.68
N GLY A 159 -13.27 -6.32 -10.49
CA GLY A 159 -14.47 -5.90 -9.76
C GLY A 159 -15.14 -4.69 -10.41
N ASP A 160 -16.45 -4.56 -10.21
CA ASP A 160 -17.25 -3.49 -10.83
C ASP A 160 -17.16 -2.12 -10.12
N GLY A 161 -16.43 -2.04 -9.00
CA GLY A 161 -16.29 -0.82 -8.20
C GLY A 161 -17.52 -0.47 -7.35
N SER A 162 -18.52 -1.34 -7.26
CA SER A 162 -19.53 -1.25 -6.21
C SER A 162 -18.88 -1.36 -4.82
N ALA A 163 -19.60 -0.95 -3.77
CA ALA A 163 -19.08 -1.06 -2.40
C ALA A 163 -18.72 -2.50 -1.98
N ALA A 164 -19.27 -3.51 -2.66
CA ALA A 164 -18.94 -4.92 -2.44
C ALA A 164 -17.74 -5.41 -3.26
N GLN A 165 -17.39 -4.73 -4.36
CA GLN A 165 -16.33 -5.12 -5.31
C GLN A 165 -15.34 -3.98 -5.51
N THR A 166 -14.74 -3.54 -4.41
CA THR A 166 -13.72 -2.50 -4.38
C THR A 166 -12.49 -2.95 -3.57
N LEU A 167 -11.49 -2.07 -3.52
CA LEU A 167 -10.27 -2.25 -2.75
C LEU A 167 -10.29 -1.31 -1.54
N THR A 168 -10.18 -1.89 -0.34
CA THR A 168 -9.90 -1.13 0.89
C THR A 168 -8.60 -1.60 1.52
N VAL A 169 -7.72 -0.66 1.86
CA VAL A 169 -6.50 -0.90 2.65
C VAL A 169 -6.54 0.05 3.83
N ARG A 170 -6.98 -0.43 4.99
CA ARG A 170 -7.30 0.46 6.11
C ARG A 170 -6.81 -0.03 7.46
N TYR A 171 -6.44 0.91 8.32
CA TYR A 171 -6.15 0.62 9.74
C TYR A 171 -5.01 -0.39 9.96
N ASN A 172 -4.16 -0.62 8.96
CA ASN A 172 -3.07 -1.59 9.08
C ASN A 172 -1.85 -0.95 9.75
N GLN A 173 -1.04 -1.78 10.38
CA GLN A 173 0.29 -1.43 10.86
C GLN A 173 1.33 -2.24 10.09
N ALA A 174 2.21 -1.56 9.40
CA ALA A 174 3.30 -2.16 8.64
C ALA A 174 4.64 -1.70 9.19
N LYS A 175 5.56 -2.64 9.37
CA LYS A 175 6.89 -2.35 9.90
C LYS A 175 7.98 -2.92 9.00
N ASN A 176 8.95 -2.08 8.63
CA ASN A 176 10.14 -2.46 7.88
C ASN A 176 9.83 -3.27 6.61
N ILE A 177 9.18 -2.65 5.64
CA ILE A 177 8.92 -3.28 4.33
C ILE A 177 10.25 -3.60 3.64
N ASP A 178 10.44 -4.85 3.26
CA ASP A 178 11.76 -5.36 2.89
C ASP A 178 11.67 -6.37 1.75
N SER A 179 12.62 -6.22 0.82
CA SER A 179 12.81 -7.03 -0.38
C SER A 179 14.27 -7.42 -0.56
N ARG A 180 15.11 -7.21 0.47
CA ARG A 180 16.52 -7.66 0.47
C ARG A 180 16.61 -9.17 0.28
N TYR A 181 17.65 -9.57 -0.43
CA TYR A 181 18.01 -10.98 -0.58
C TYR A 181 18.80 -11.46 0.63
N ARG A 182 18.70 -12.75 0.94
CA ARG A 182 19.45 -13.34 2.07
C ARG A 182 20.98 -13.24 1.93
N ASN A 183 21.48 -13.15 0.71
CA ASN A 183 22.91 -13.09 0.38
C ASN A 183 23.36 -11.69 -0.08
N GLY A 184 22.59 -10.66 0.25
CA GLY A 184 22.90 -9.27 -0.08
C GLY A 184 22.29 -8.78 -1.40
N GLY A 185 22.13 -7.47 -1.51
CA GLY A 185 21.33 -6.84 -2.56
C GLY A 185 19.82 -6.94 -2.27
N GLY A 186 19.01 -6.68 -3.29
CA GLY A 186 17.56 -6.73 -3.22
C GLY A 186 16.94 -6.17 -4.49
N THR A 187 15.61 -6.08 -4.48
CA THR A 187 14.83 -5.45 -5.55
C THR A 187 13.89 -4.41 -4.97
N LEU A 188 13.17 -3.69 -5.81
CA LEU A 188 12.26 -2.63 -5.39
C LEU A 188 10.94 -3.24 -4.92
N THR A 189 10.34 -2.64 -3.90
CA THR A 189 9.06 -3.07 -3.34
C THR A 189 8.33 -1.90 -2.69
N ASN A 190 7.07 -2.12 -2.31
CA ASN A 190 6.19 -1.09 -1.77
C ASN A 190 5.43 -1.59 -0.55
N PHE A 191 5.05 -0.71 0.38
CA PHE A 191 4.02 -1.07 1.36
C PHE A 191 2.72 -1.45 0.62
N LEU A 192 2.34 -0.65 -0.37
CA LEU A 192 1.23 -0.90 -1.28
C LEU A 192 1.62 -0.52 -2.70
N GLY A 193 1.70 -1.52 -3.58
CA GLY A 193 1.86 -1.36 -5.02
C GLY A 193 0.57 -1.69 -5.75
N LEU A 194 0.01 -0.71 -6.48
CA LEU A 194 -1.04 -0.94 -7.45
C LEU A 194 -0.44 -0.92 -8.85
N ASN A 195 -0.81 -1.88 -9.69
CA ASN A 195 -0.43 -1.87 -11.10
C ASN A 195 -1.62 -2.24 -11.97
N GLY A 196 -2.11 -1.28 -12.76
CA GLY A 196 -3.22 -1.51 -13.69
C GLY A 196 -4.60 -1.60 -13.02
N VAL A 197 -4.78 -1.05 -11.82
CA VAL A 197 -6.08 -0.93 -11.15
C VAL A 197 -6.77 0.33 -11.68
N ARG A 198 -7.64 0.18 -12.68
CA ARG A 198 -8.15 1.31 -13.50
C ARG A 198 -9.65 1.46 -13.41
N GLY A 199 -10.13 2.70 -13.41
CA GLY A 199 -11.55 3.02 -13.40
C GLY A 199 -12.28 2.51 -12.15
N LEU A 200 -11.55 2.18 -11.08
CA LEU A 200 -12.12 1.55 -9.91
C LEU A 200 -12.78 2.60 -9.03
N ARG A 201 -14.07 2.42 -8.78
CA ARG A 201 -14.84 3.27 -7.88
C ARG A 201 -14.68 2.81 -6.44
N ASN A 202 -14.88 3.74 -5.50
CA ASN A 202 -14.91 3.52 -4.06
C ASN A 202 -13.61 3.00 -3.43
N LEU A 203 -12.47 3.02 -4.14
CA LEU A 203 -11.18 2.62 -3.57
C LEU A 203 -10.80 3.57 -2.42
N GLU A 204 -10.32 2.99 -1.32
CA GLU A 204 -9.89 3.74 -0.14
C GLU A 204 -8.62 3.14 0.47
N ILE A 205 -7.60 3.99 0.61
CA ILE A 205 -6.36 3.69 1.34
C ILE A 205 -6.29 4.66 2.51
N ALA A 206 -6.59 4.21 3.72
CA ALA A 206 -6.77 5.15 4.84
C ALA A 206 -6.32 4.64 6.20
N TRP A 207 -5.80 5.56 7.02
CA TRP A 207 -5.47 5.29 8.42
C TRP A 207 -4.47 4.14 8.61
N ASN A 208 -3.58 3.90 7.65
CA ASN A 208 -2.49 2.95 7.81
C ASN A 208 -1.30 3.62 8.48
N GLU A 209 -0.62 2.89 9.36
CA GLU A 209 0.68 3.23 9.92
C GLU A 209 1.75 2.39 9.22
N VAL A 210 2.71 3.04 8.58
CA VAL A 210 3.84 2.39 7.91
C VAL A 210 5.11 2.98 8.48
N ILE A 211 5.92 2.18 9.14
CA ILE A 211 7.19 2.62 9.75
C ILE A 211 8.32 1.75 9.21
N ASN A 212 9.18 2.35 8.41
CA ASN A 212 10.44 1.76 7.98
C ASN A 212 11.58 2.40 8.77
N GLU A 213 12.39 1.60 9.43
CA GLU A 213 13.55 2.06 10.18
C GLU A 213 14.80 2.05 9.28
N PRO A 214 15.71 3.04 9.40
CA PRO A 214 16.96 3.06 8.64
C PRO A 214 17.73 1.75 8.76
N ASN A 215 18.23 1.24 7.63
CA ASN A 215 18.97 -0.04 7.54
C ASN A 215 18.19 -1.30 7.98
N LYS A 216 16.87 -1.21 8.22
CA LYS A 216 16.03 -2.38 8.55
C LYS A 216 15.10 -2.79 7.42
N SER A 217 14.98 -1.98 6.38
CA SER A 217 14.10 -2.15 5.22
C SER A 217 14.84 -1.93 3.90
N LEU A 218 14.21 -2.30 2.79
CA LEU A 218 14.54 -1.85 1.43
C LEU A 218 13.22 -1.60 0.68
N VAL A 219 12.38 -0.71 1.23
CA VAL A 219 11.23 -0.19 0.51
C VAL A 219 11.73 0.75 -0.58
N GLU A 220 11.11 0.78 -1.75
CA GLU A 220 11.26 1.89 -2.70
C GLU A 220 10.21 2.95 -2.36
N ASP A 221 9.08 2.98 -3.08
CA ASP A 221 7.94 3.83 -2.75
C ASP A 221 7.07 3.15 -1.71
N ASN A 222 6.54 3.87 -0.72
CA ASN A 222 5.60 3.24 0.21
C ASN A 222 4.24 2.99 -0.46
N ILE A 223 3.69 3.99 -1.15
CA ILE A 223 2.43 3.88 -1.91
C ILE A 223 2.71 4.17 -3.39
N ALA A 224 2.65 3.16 -4.25
CA ALA A 224 2.89 3.28 -5.68
C ALA A 224 1.61 3.01 -6.49
N LEU A 225 1.23 3.96 -7.34
CA LEU A 225 0.00 3.90 -8.14
C LEU A 225 0.31 3.71 -9.63
N TYR A 226 1.01 2.63 -9.97
CA TYR A 226 1.46 2.38 -11.33
C TYR A 226 0.28 2.16 -12.28
N ASN A 227 0.10 2.99 -13.31
CA ASN A 227 -0.96 2.85 -14.31
C ASN A 227 -2.37 2.62 -13.71
N SER A 228 -2.63 3.25 -12.56
CA SER A 228 -3.82 3.01 -11.74
C SER A 228 -4.57 4.33 -11.47
N GLY A 229 -5.89 4.26 -11.33
CA GLY A 229 -6.73 5.44 -11.18
C GLY A 229 -8.21 5.14 -11.01
N GLY A 230 -8.94 6.10 -10.44
CA GLY A 230 -10.37 6.02 -10.19
C GLY A 230 -11.21 6.49 -11.37
N THR A 231 -12.36 7.10 -11.07
CA THR A 231 -13.17 7.83 -12.05
C THR A 231 -13.40 9.26 -11.60
N ALA A 232 -13.79 10.16 -12.51
CA ALA A 232 -14.09 11.55 -12.15
C ALA A 232 -15.13 11.69 -11.03
N GLN A 233 -16.11 10.78 -10.95
CA GLN A 233 -17.14 10.77 -9.90
C GLN A 233 -16.73 9.99 -8.65
N SER A 234 -15.62 9.26 -8.68
CA SER A 234 -15.13 8.43 -7.58
C SER A 234 -13.60 8.31 -7.69
N PRO A 235 -12.86 9.38 -7.38
CA PRO A 235 -11.41 9.34 -7.38
C PRO A 235 -10.93 8.33 -6.33
N PHE A 236 -9.72 7.80 -6.51
CA PHE A 236 -9.04 7.07 -5.44
C PHE A 236 -8.88 8.00 -4.25
N ARG A 237 -9.34 7.55 -3.07
CA ARG A 237 -9.20 8.31 -1.82
C ARG A 237 -8.06 7.75 -1.01
N ILE A 238 -7.01 8.55 -0.82
CA ILE A 238 -5.80 8.16 -0.10
C ILE A 238 -5.59 9.13 1.04
N HIS A 239 -5.96 8.76 2.26
CA HIS A 239 -6.02 9.77 3.31
C HIS A 239 -5.72 9.30 4.71
N HIS A 240 -5.25 10.24 5.53
CA HIS A 240 -4.99 10.00 6.94
C HIS A 240 -4.01 8.83 7.20
N ASN A 241 -3.16 8.49 6.24
CA ASN A 241 -2.09 7.52 6.46
C ASN A 241 -0.91 8.21 7.14
N TYR A 242 -0.17 7.47 7.97
CA TYR A 242 1.13 7.86 8.48
C TYR A 242 2.18 6.94 7.87
N VAL A 243 3.14 7.54 7.17
CA VAL A 243 4.26 6.84 6.55
C VAL A 243 5.54 7.48 7.04
N GLN A 244 6.38 6.69 7.69
CA GLN A 244 7.72 7.08 8.09
C GLN A 244 8.75 6.21 7.38
N GLY A 245 9.71 6.85 6.73
CA GLY A 245 10.82 6.16 6.10
C GLY A 245 10.52 5.64 4.70
N ALA A 246 11.36 6.06 3.76
CA ALA A 246 11.55 5.47 2.43
C ALA A 246 13.06 5.43 2.22
N TYR A 247 13.77 4.56 2.96
CA TYR A 247 15.24 4.62 3.03
C TYR A 247 15.90 3.71 1.99
N PRO A 248 16.99 4.14 1.34
CA PRO A 248 17.88 3.20 0.67
C PRO A 248 18.48 2.20 1.68
N TYR A 249 19.09 1.14 1.16
CA TYR A 249 19.95 0.27 1.95
C TYR A 249 21.38 0.29 1.35
N PRO A 250 22.40 0.78 2.09
CA PRO A 250 22.32 1.43 3.40
C PRO A 250 21.60 2.78 3.34
N ALA A 251 21.04 3.24 4.46
CA ALA A 251 20.26 4.48 4.57
C ALA A 251 21.08 5.75 4.27
N THR A 252 22.40 5.64 4.30
CA THR A 252 23.36 6.71 3.97
C THR A 252 23.69 6.79 2.47
N ALA A 253 23.09 5.95 1.62
CA ALA A 253 23.33 6.00 0.19
C ALA A 253 22.93 7.37 -0.39
N ALA A 254 23.79 7.94 -1.24
CA ALA A 254 23.58 9.27 -1.81
C ALA A 254 22.51 9.33 -2.92
N LYS A 255 22.08 8.18 -3.44
CA LYS A 255 21.09 8.08 -4.52
C LYS A 255 20.03 7.09 -4.14
N PHE A 256 18.78 7.47 -4.38
CA PHE A 256 17.62 6.65 -4.13
C PHE A 256 16.41 7.19 -4.89
N SER A 257 15.51 6.32 -5.33
CA SER A 257 14.31 6.67 -6.10
C SER A 257 13.03 6.64 -5.27
N GLY A 258 13.01 5.91 -4.17
CA GLY A 258 11.78 5.65 -3.43
C GLY A 258 11.23 6.84 -2.67
N THR A 259 9.91 6.92 -2.58
CA THR A 259 9.15 8.06 -2.05
C THR A 259 8.14 7.63 -0.97
N GLY A 260 7.51 8.60 -0.32
CA GLY A 260 6.31 8.32 0.48
C GLY A 260 5.15 7.84 -0.39
N MET A 261 4.83 8.56 -1.46
CA MET A 261 3.79 8.19 -2.41
C MET A 261 4.11 8.69 -3.82
N ILE A 262 3.80 7.87 -4.83
CA ILE A 262 3.97 8.26 -6.23
C ILE A 262 2.77 7.85 -7.11
N VAL A 263 2.36 8.78 -7.97
CA VAL A 263 1.56 8.49 -9.16
C VAL A 263 2.52 8.33 -10.33
N ASP A 264 2.66 7.10 -10.83
CA ASP A 264 3.67 6.73 -11.85
C ASP A 264 3.09 5.80 -12.93
N GLY A 265 3.65 5.76 -14.14
CA GLY A 265 3.11 4.92 -15.20
C GLY A 265 3.32 5.43 -16.61
N ASP A 266 3.28 4.51 -17.56
CA ASP A 266 3.47 4.75 -18.99
C ASP A 266 2.16 4.76 -19.80
N GLN A 267 0.99 4.57 -19.16
CA GLN A 267 -0.33 4.48 -19.82
C GLN A 267 -1.22 5.69 -19.52
N ALA A 268 -0.93 6.78 -20.22
CA ALA A 268 -1.43 8.13 -19.96
C ALA A 268 -2.96 8.31 -19.83
N SER A 269 -3.79 7.56 -20.58
CA SER A 269 -5.24 7.78 -20.66
C SER A 269 -6.06 7.12 -19.55
N ASN A 270 -5.45 6.22 -18.78
CA ASN A 270 -6.15 5.40 -17.79
C ASN A 270 -5.66 5.65 -16.36
N GLN A 271 -4.72 6.58 -16.19
CA GLN A 271 -4.09 6.90 -14.93
C GLN A 271 -4.50 8.30 -14.49
N GLY A 272 -5.38 8.37 -13.51
CA GLY A 272 -5.87 9.63 -12.99
C GLY A 272 -7.04 9.50 -12.04
N PHE A 273 -7.63 10.63 -11.69
CA PHE A 273 -8.70 10.74 -10.69
C PHE A 273 -8.23 10.19 -9.34
N ILE A 274 -7.27 10.89 -8.75
CA ILE A 274 -6.63 10.53 -7.49
C ILE A 274 -6.70 11.73 -6.56
N GLU A 275 -7.19 11.52 -5.35
CA GLU A 275 -7.26 12.54 -4.31
C GLU A 275 -6.53 12.02 -3.07
N ALA A 276 -5.44 12.68 -2.70
CA ALA A 276 -4.63 12.31 -1.55
C ALA A 276 -4.57 13.44 -0.53
N TYR A 277 -5.04 13.18 0.69
CA TYR A 277 -5.22 14.23 1.68
C TYR A 277 -5.05 13.82 3.13
N ASN A 278 -4.70 14.79 4.00
CA ASN A 278 -4.53 14.56 5.43
C ASN A 278 -3.51 13.45 5.80
N ASN A 279 -2.64 13.03 4.86
CA ASN A 279 -1.57 12.08 5.12
C ASN A 279 -0.38 12.75 5.80
N HIS A 280 0.42 11.96 6.51
CA HIS A 280 1.69 12.37 7.08
C HIS A 280 2.79 11.52 6.45
N PHE A 281 3.69 12.14 5.71
CA PHE A 281 4.88 11.50 5.16
C PHE A 281 6.11 12.10 5.84
N VAL A 282 6.81 11.27 6.61
CA VAL A 282 7.84 11.71 7.56
C VAL A 282 9.16 11.00 7.25
N SER A 283 10.26 11.75 7.24
CA SER A 283 11.62 11.21 7.06
C SER A 283 11.75 10.28 5.84
N THR A 284 11.12 10.66 4.72
CA THR A 284 11.25 9.95 3.45
C THR A 284 12.54 10.38 2.73
N CYS A 285 13.18 9.47 1.98
CA CYS A 285 14.20 9.86 1.00
C CYS A 285 13.56 10.16 -0.35
N ASN A 286 14.34 10.69 -1.28
CA ASN A 286 13.92 11.27 -2.55
C ASN A 286 12.81 12.30 -2.33
N SER A 287 11.55 11.90 -2.24
CA SER A 287 10.47 12.81 -1.88
C SER A 287 9.37 12.23 -1.03
N ALA A 288 8.56 13.11 -0.45
CA ALA A 288 7.38 12.70 0.28
C ALA A 288 6.26 12.28 -0.68
N MET A 289 5.92 13.12 -1.67
CA MET A 289 4.88 12.82 -2.65
C MET A 289 5.25 13.31 -4.06
N ASN A 290 5.10 12.46 -5.08
CA ASN A 290 5.34 12.84 -6.47
C ASN A 290 4.14 12.56 -7.38
N ILE A 291 4.05 13.36 -8.44
CA ILE A 291 3.23 13.10 -9.63
C ILE A 291 4.20 13.01 -10.82
N ALA A 292 4.49 11.79 -11.26
CA ALA A 292 5.41 11.50 -12.37
C ALA A 292 4.69 11.25 -13.71
N SER A 293 3.39 10.96 -13.66
CA SER A 293 2.54 10.66 -14.81
C SER A 293 1.04 10.88 -14.48
N GLY A 294 0.17 10.66 -15.48
CA GLY A 294 -1.27 10.67 -15.30
C GLY A 294 -1.93 12.05 -15.34
N HIS A 295 -3.19 12.12 -14.93
CA HIS A 295 -4.01 13.34 -14.97
C HIS A 295 -5.01 13.40 -13.81
N ASP A 296 -5.63 14.56 -13.57
CA ASP A 296 -6.68 14.72 -12.55
C ASP A 296 -6.23 14.23 -11.16
N VAL A 297 -5.11 14.77 -10.66
CA VAL A 297 -4.55 14.43 -9.36
C VAL A 297 -4.65 15.62 -8.42
N TYR A 298 -5.21 15.41 -7.24
CA TYR A 298 -5.37 16.43 -6.21
C TYR A 298 -4.67 16.03 -4.90
N TYR A 299 -3.60 16.73 -4.54
CA TYR A 299 -2.89 16.55 -3.27
C TYR A 299 -3.14 17.73 -2.33
N HIS A 300 -3.79 17.50 -1.18
CA HIS A 300 -4.07 18.60 -0.25
C HIS A 300 -4.12 18.25 1.23
N ASP A 301 -3.86 19.24 2.10
CA ASP A 301 -3.88 19.07 3.56
C ASP A 301 -2.93 17.96 4.08
N ASN A 302 -1.93 17.56 3.28
CA ASN A 302 -0.92 16.59 3.69
C ASN A 302 0.19 17.28 4.48
N ARG A 303 0.89 16.52 5.32
CA ARG A 303 2.04 16.97 6.11
C ARG A 303 3.28 16.22 5.67
N LEU A 304 4.26 16.93 5.13
CA LEU A 304 5.45 16.37 4.49
C LEU A 304 6.68 16.91 5.19
N VAL A 305 7.29 16.11 6.06
CA VAL A 305 8.29 16.60 7.02
C VAL A 305 9.51 15.70 7.04
N THR A 306 10.69 16.26 6.79
CA THR A 306 11.96 15.60 7.05
C THR A 306 12.96 16.60 7.63
N SER A 307 13.65 16.19 8.67
CA SER A 307 14.78 16.87 9.27
C SER A 307 16.04 16.74 8.42
N GLY A 308 16.05 15.83 7.44
CA GLY A 308 17.25 15.52 6.66
C GLY A 308 18.33 14.83 7.49
N LEU A 309 17.95 14.23 8.62
CA LEU A 309 18.84 13.52 9.55
C LEU A 309 18.33 12.09 9.81
N LEU A 310 19.26 11.19 10.06
CA LEU A 310 19.02 9.87 10.63
C LEU A 310 18.86 9.97 12.16
N PRO A 311 18.33 8.93 12.84
CA PRO A 311 18.13 8.94 14.29
C PRO A 311 19.40 9.20 15.12
N ASP A 312 20.58 8.90 14.58
CA ASP A 312 21.88 9.15 15.21
C ASP A 312 22.41 10.59 14.96
N GLY A 313 21.66 11.41 14.24
CA GLY A 313 22.02 12.78 13.88
C GLY A 313 22.90 12.90 12.63
N SER A 314 23.29 11.80 11.99
CA SER A 314 23.98 11.86 10.70
C SER A 314 23.04 12.31 9.59
N HIS A 315 23.58 12.85 8.50
CA HIS A 315 22.76 13.36 7.40
C HIS A 315 22.06 12.23 6.65
N LEU A 316 20.84 12.52 6.18
CA LEU A 316 20.09 11.69 5.24
C LEU A 316 20.36 12.18 3.81
N PRO A 317 21.33 11.62 3.07
CA PRO A 317 21.88 12.30 1.89
C PRO A 317 20.97 12.20 0.66
N SER A 318 20.08 11.21 0.64
CA SER A 318 19.14 10.98 -0.45
C SER A 318 17.84 11.78 -0.34
N ALA A 319 17.65 12.63 0.67
CA ALA A 319 16.50 13.54 0.71
C ALA A 319 16.59 14.54 -0.46
N TYR A 320 15.50 14.71 -1.20
CA TYR A 320 15.45 15.63 -2.34
C TYR A 320 14.33 16.68 -2.22
N THR A 321 13.05 16.34 -2.18
CA THR A 321 11.98 17.37 -2.13
C THR A 321 10.72 16.93 -1.40
N GLY A 322 9.94 17.85 -0.84
CA GLY A 322 8.63 17.51 -0.26
C GLY A 322 7.67 16.99 -1.33
N ILE A 323 7.39 17.84 -2.34
CA ILE A 323 6.54 17.49 -3.49
C ILE A 323 7.26 17.77 -4.81
N ALA A 324 7.01 16.94 -5.82
CA ALA A 324 7.33 17.26 -7.21
C ALA A 324 6.22 16.85 -8.19
N VAL A 325 6.05 17.65 -9.24
CA VAL A 325 5.21 17.34 -10.40
C VAL A 325 6.06 17.40 -11.66
N PHE A 326 6.17 16.29 -12.38
CA PHE A 326 7.00 16.19 -13.58
C PHE A 326 6.47 15.13 -14.54
N ASN A 327 6.52 15.39 -15.84
CA ASN A 327 6.04 14.45 -16.86
C ASN A 327 7.15 13.45 -17.24
N ALA A 328 7.46 12.48 -16.38
CA ALA A 328 8.56 11.53 -16.61
C ALA A 328 8.41 10.69 -17.88
N TYR A 329 7.18 10.56 -18.39
CA TYR A 329 6.83 9.68 -19.51
C TYR A 329 6.44 10.44 -20.78
N ASN A 330 6.59 11.78 -20.80
CA ASN A 330 6.22 12.64 -21.93
C ASN A 330 4.78 12.40 -22.42
N GLN A 331 3.86 12.19 -21.48
CA GLN A 331 2.47 11.87 -21.75
C GLN A 331 1.70 13.11 -22.21
N ALA A 332 0.95 12.98 -23.31
CA ALA A 332 0.15 14.07 -23.85
C ALA A 332 -1.04 14.45 -22.96
N SER A 333 -1.62 13.49 -22.23
CA SER A 333 -2.69 13.74 -21.28
C SER A 333 -2.20 14.19 -19.90
N PHE A 334 -0.89 14.39 -19.71
CA PHE A 334 -0.34 14.82 -18.42
C PHE A 334 -0.84 16.23 -18.05
N GLY A 335 -1.72 16.33 -17.06
CA GLY A 335 -2.28 17.61 -16.66
C GLY A 335 -3.44 17.53 -15.68
N ASN A 336 -4.01 18.71 -15.41
CA ASN A 336 -5.06 18.92 -14.41
C ASN A 336 -4.64 18.47 -12.99
N PHE A 337 -3.51 19.00 -12.52
CA PHE A 337 -3.05 18.78 -11.16
C PHE A 337 -3.47 19.94 -10.27
N LYS A 338 -3.93 19.60 -9.06
CA LYS A 338 -4.09 20.55 -7.98
C LYS A 338 -3.22 20.08 -6.81
N VAL A 339 -2.41 20.97 -6.28
CA VAL A 339 -1.62 20.71 -5.08
C VAL A 339 -1.84 21.90 -4.18
N ASP A 340 -2.45 21.73 -3.01
CA ASP A 340 -3.01 22.85 -2.26
C ASP A 340 -3.01 22.60 -0.76
N ASN A 341 -2.92 23.64 0.08
CA ASN A 341 -3.02 23.54 1.55
C ASN A 341 -2.12 22.48 2.23
N ASN A 342 -1.04 22.02 1.60
CA ASN A 342 -0.13 21.08 2.25
C ASN A 342 0.73 21.83 3.29
N THR A 343 1.15 21.16 4.35
CA THR A 343 2.16 21.67 5.28
C THR A 343 3.49 21.00 5.02
N ILE A 344 4.53 21.75 4.65
CA ILE A 344 5.81 21.17 4.24
C ILE A 344 6.97 21.69 5.08
N GLY A 345 7.81 20.75 5.50
CA GLY A 345 9.03 20.94 6.29
C GLY A 345 10.13 20.04 5.75
N TYR A 346 10.62 20.26 4.52
CA TYR A 346 11.48 19.28 3.86
C TYR A 346 12.93 19.74 3.72
N VAL A 347 13.79 19.22 4.59
CA VAL A 347 15.22 19.56 4.60
C VAL A 347 15.96 18.90 3.44
N GLN A 348 16.71 19.72 2.71
CA GLN A 348 17.74 19.31 1.76
C GLN A 348 18.93 20.26 1.89
N TRP A 349 20.02 19.77 2.47
CA TRP A 349 21.24 20.55 2.67
C TRP A 349 21.77 21.15 1.37
N GLY A 350 22.05 22.45 1.37
CA GLY A 350 22.56 23.21 0.22
C GLY A 350 21.49 23.70 -0.77
N ARG A 351 20.19 23.47 -0.51
CA ARG A 351 19.09 24.09 -1.26
C ARG A 351 18.43 25.22 -0.49
N ASN A 352 17.70 26.07 -1.21
CA ASN A 352 17.13 27.30 -0.64
C ASN A 352 15.69 27.52 -1.12
N SER A 353 14.81 26.53 -0.98
CA SER A 353 13.41 26.59 -1.41
C SER A 353 12.46 26.03 -0.34
N PRO A 354 11.74 26.86 0.43
CA PRO A 354 11.72 28.33 0.41
C PRO A 354 12.76 28.98 1.32
N TYR A 355 13.36 28.22 2.25
CA TYR A 355 14.34 28.71 3.22
C TYR A 355 15.68 28.02 3.02
N GLN A 356 16.72 28.51 3.71
CA GLN A 356 18.01 27.84 3.73
C GLN A 356 17.89 26.37 4.14
N ASP A 357 18.60 25.52 3.42
CA ASP A 357 18.66 24.07 3.57
C ASP A 357 17.31 23.35 3.43
N ARG A 358 16.45 23.89 2.57
CA ARG A 358 15.10 23.37 2.30
C ARG A 358 14.88 23.15 0.81
N GLN A 359 14.05 22.15 0.52
CA GLN A 359 13.47 21.91 -0.80
C GLN A 359 12.05 21.37 -0.60
N ASP A 360 11.12 22.25 -0.26
CA ASP A 360 9.75 21.83 0.03
C ASP A 360 9.00 21.42 -1.25
N GLU A 361 9.24 22.14 -2.34
CA GLU A 361 8.61 21.92 -3.64
C GLU A 361 9.67 21.98 -4.74
N ALA A 362 9.60 21.05 -5.69
CA ALA A 362 10.46 21.05 -6.87
C ALA A 362 9.64 21.40 -8.11
N ASP A 363 10.06 22.47 -8.79
CA ASP A 363 9.49 22.91 -10.06
C ASP A 363 10.24 22.26 -11.22
N TYR A 364 9.55 21.42 -11.98
CA TYR A 364 10.04 20.83 -13.23
C TYR A 364 9.40 21.47 -14.47
N GLY A 365 9.18 22.79 -14.42
CA GLY A 365 8.46 23.55 -15.45
C GLY A 365 6.95 23.48 -15.32
N PHE A 366 6.45 22.98 -14.18
CA PHE A 366 5.03 22.89 -13.87
C PHE A 366 4.76 23.78 -12.66
N LYS A 367 4.07 24.90 -12.90
CA LYS A 367 3.68 25.80 -11.82
C LYS A 367 2.69 25.10 -10.91
N ILE A 368 3.19 24.66 -9.76
CA ILE A 368 2.36 24.15 -8.69
C ILE A 368 1.69 25.37 -8.04
N LEU A 369 0.37 25.52 -8.21
CA LEU A 369 -0.39 26.61 -7.59
C LEU A 369 -0.77 26.17 -6.17
N THR A 370 0.11 26.44 -5.21
CA THR A 370 -0.06 25.97 -3.83
C THR A 370 -0.42 27.10 -2.88
N ASN A 371 -1.37 26.86 -1.97
CA ASN A 371 -1.43 27.54 -0.68
C ASN A 371 -0.64 26.75 0.38
N THR A 372 0.55 26.24 0.01
CA THR A 372 1.38 25.45 0.91
C THR A 372 1.78 26.28 2.13
N GLN A 373 1.58 25.71 3.31
CA GLN A 373 2.10 26.23 4.56
C GLN A 373 3.52 25.67 4.79
N HIS A 374 4.53 26.49 4.56
CA HIS A 374 5.91 26.12 4.86
C HIS A 374 6.18 26.21 6.37
N LEU A 375 6.64 25.12 6.97
CA LEU A 375 7.08 25.09 8.36
C LEU A 375 8.34 25.96 8.53
N PRO A 376 8.44 26.74 9.63
CA PRO A 376 9.63 27.54 9.89
C PRO A 376 10.84 26.66 10.18
N ASN A 377 12.04 27.15 9.86
CA ASN A 377 13.29 26.52 10.29
C ASN A 377 13.53 26.73 11.80
N PRO A 378 14.31 25.85 12.45
CA PRO A 378 14.84 24.58 11.92
C PRO A 378 13.78 23.47 11.94
N ILE A 379 13.87 22.55 10.97
CA ILE A 379 13.17 21.27 11.03
C ILE A 379 14.10 20.26 11.70
N THR A 380 13.64 19.56 12.72
CA THR A 380 14.47 18.70 13.58
C THR A 380 13.88 17.29 13.68
N LEU A 381 14.66 16.34 14.23
CA LEU A 381 14.15 15.02 14.59
C LEU A 381 12.95 15.10 15.57
N GLN A 382 12.87 16.15 16.39
CA GLN A 382 11.70 16.37 17.25
C GLN A 382 10.48 16.78 16.41
N THR A 383 10.65 17.61 15.38
CA THR A 383 9.58 17.98 14.45
C THR A 383 8.99 16.73 13.78
N GLU A 384 9.82 15.77 13.37
CA GLU A 384 9.36 14.48 12.83
C GLU A 384 8.54 13.66 13.85
N LYS A 385 9.02 13.57 15.10
CA LYS A 385 8.31 12.88 16.20
C LYS A 385 6.96 13.53 16.49
N ASP A 386 6.90 14.86 16.46
CA ASP A 386 5.66 15.62 16.70
C ASP A 386 4.61 15.32 15.62
N GLU A 387 5.02 15.04 14.39
CA GLU A 387 4.10 14.62 13.32
C GLU A 387 3.45 13.26 13.60
N TYR A 388 4.20 12.31 14.19
CA TYR A 388 3.63 11.04 14.62
C TYR A 388 2.62 11.24 15.76
N ILE A 389 2.98 12.04 16.77
CA ILE A 389 2.10 12.36 17.90
C ILE A 389 0.82 13.05 17.41
N ARG A 390 0.95 13.99 16.46
CA ARG A 390 -0.18 14.69 15.83
C ARG A 390 -1.10 13.72 15.11
N TRP A 391 -0.54 12.80 14.33
CA TRP A 391 -1.32 11.78 13.63
C TRP A 391 -2.02 10.82 14.61
N LEU A 392 -1.32 10.33 15.63
CA LEU A 392 -1.94 9.52 16.69
C LEU A 392 -3.05 10.28 17.43
N GLY A 393 -2.93 11.60 17.57
CA GLY A 393 -3.99 12.46 18.06
C GLY A 393 -5.25 12.40 17.18
N LYS A 394 -5.10 12.43 15.84
CA LYS A 394 -6.20 12.25 14.88
C LYS A 394 -6.84 10.86 15.01
N VAL A 395 -6.00 9.81 15.09
CA VAL A 395 -6.45 8.41 15.28
C VAL A 395 -7.32 8.29 16.53
N ARG A 396 -6.83 8.77 17.68
CA ARG A 396 -7.57 8.75 18.96
C ARG A 396 -8.86 9.55 18.89
N LYS A 397 -8.83 10.77 18.33
CA LYS A 397 -10.01 11.64 18.20
C LYS A 397 -11.13 10.99 17.38
N GLN A 398 -10.76 10.17 16.39
CA GLN A 398 -11.71 9.48 15.52
C GLN A 398 -12.08 8.07 16.03
N GLY A 399 -11.58 7.64 17.18
CA GLY A 399 -11.86 6.31 17.73
C GLY A 399 -11.34 5.16 16.85
N ILE A 400 -10.30 5.42 16.06
CA ILE A 400 -9.74 4.43 15.14
C ILE A 400 -8.83 3.45 15.90
N ARG A 401 -9.06 2.16 15.70
CA ARG A 401 -8.16 1.09 16.15
C ARG A 401 -7.20 0.74 15.02
N LEU A 402 -5.91 0.87 15.29
CA LEU A 402 -4.85 0.44 14.38
C LEU A 402 -4.45 -1.02 14.64
N GLY A 403 -4.08 -1.72 13.58
CA GLY A 403 -3.61 -3.09 13.65
C GLY A 403 -4.64 -4.07 14.22
N PRO A 404 -4.21 -5.31 14.50
CA PRO A 404 -5.09 -6.38 14.91
C PRO A 404 -5.51 -6.24 16.37
N ALA A 405 -6.71 -6.72 16.71
CA ALA A 405 -7.18 -6.70 18.08
C ALA A 405 -6.20 -7.47 19.00
N ALA A 406 -6.02 -6.99 20.23
CA ALA A 406 -5.28 -7.74 21.24
C ALA A 406 -5.97 -9.11 21.43
N GLN A 407 -5.20 -10.19 21.33
CA GLN A 407 -5.76 -11.50 21.66
C GLN A 407 -5.97 -11.54 23.18
N PRO A 408 -7.14 -12.00 23.67
CA PRO A 408 -7.25 -12.41 25.05
C PRO A 408 -6.16 -13.44 25.31
N LEU A 409 -5.35 -13.22 26.35
CA LEU A 409 -4.48 -14.28 26.85
C LEU A 409 -5.39 -15.48 27.12
N LEU A 410 -5.22 -16.56 26.35
CA LEU A 410 -5.85 -17.84 26.69
C LEU A 410 -5.35 -18.16 28.10
N SER A 411 -6.24 -18.14 29.09
CA SER A 411 -5.91 -18.60 30.43
C SER A 411 -5.37 -20.01 30.30
N SER A 412 -4.21 -20.27 30.89
CA SER A 412 -3.50 -21.56 30.88
C SER A 412 -4.23 -22.67 31.66
N SER A 413 -5.55 -22.62 31.73
CA SER A 413 -6.38 -23.46 32.60
C SER A 413 -6.85 -24.78 31.97
N SER A 414 -6.29 -25.23 30.83
CA SER A 414 -6.68 -26.53 30.22
C SER A 414 -5.55 -27.54 30.03
N VAL A 415 -4.37 -27.35 30.66
CA VAL A 415 -3.28 -28.36 30.62
C VAL A 415 -3.21 -29.21 31.91
N ALA A 416 -4.05 -28.95 32.91
CA ALA A 416 -3.98 -29.64 34.20
C ALA A 416 -4.93 -30.84 34.38
N GLU A 417 -5.72 -31.23 33.37
CA GLU A 417 -6.75 -32.29 33.51
C GLU A 417 -6.56 -33.46 32.54
N ALA A 418 -5.29 -33.82 32.26
CA ALA A 418 -4.91 -35.06 31.58
C ALA A 418 -3.84 -35.85 32.36
N ALA A 419 -3.74 -35.62 33.66
CA ALA A 419 -2.87 -36.36 34.57
C ALA A 419 -3.55 -36.55 35.93
N ARG A 420 -4.67 -37.29 35.96
CA ARG A 420 -5.15 -38.04 37.12
C ARG A 420 -5.84 -39.31 36.67
#